data_AF-A0A068NZA9-F1
#
_entry.id   AF-A0A068NZA9-F1
#
_cell.length_a   1.000
_cell.length_b   1.000
_cell.length_c   1.000
_cell.angle_alpha   90.00
_cell.angle_beta   90.00
_cell.angle_gamma   90.00
#
_symmetry.space_group_name_H-M   'P 1'
#
loop_
_entity.id
_entity.type
_entity.pdbx_description
1 polymer ?
#
loop_
_entity_poly.entity_id
_entity_poly.type
_entity_poly.pdbx_seq_one_letter_code
_entity_poly.pdbx_strand_id
1 'polypeptide(L)' 'MVQYRKEEGCQVVEMECSALAACAKFRKVTWAMLLFSADTLADPHKYQEREWGKTSISIALELALDAVLSVVEE' A
#
# COMPACT_ATOMS: atom_id res chain seq x y z
N MET A 1 2.00 20.06 7.90
CA MET A 1 2.03 18.64 8.31
C MET A 1 2.23 17.69 7.13
N VAL A 2 1.38 17.72 6.09
CA VAL A 2 1.55 16.84 4.89
C VAL A 2 2.89 17.08 4.18
N GLN A 3 3.28 18.34 3.97
CA GLN A 3 4.50 18.63 3.22
C GLN A 3 5.78 18.18 3.91
N TYR A 4 5.84 18.29 5.24
CA TYR A 4 6.90 17.72 6.06
C TYR A 4 7.06 16.19 5.84
N ARG A 5 5.94 15.44 5.78
CA ARG A 5 6.00 13.99 5.51
C ARG A 5 6.50 13.68 4.10
N LYS A 6 6.15 14.51 3.12
CA LYS A 6 6.67 14.36 1.76
C LYS A 6 8.17 14.63 1.68
N GLU A 7 8.68 15.58 2.46
CA GLU A 7 10.12 15.83 2.61
C GLU A 7 10.86 14.66 3.26
N GLU A 8 10.21 13.90 4.16
CA GLU A 8 10.71 12.61 4.68
C GLU A 8 10.68 11.46 3.64
N GLY A 9 10.14 11.71 2.44
CA GLY A 9 9.99 10.72 1.38
C GLY A 9 8.72 9.88 1.45
N CYS A 10 7.78 10.19 2.36
CA CYS A 10 6.51 9.49 2.43
C CYS A 10 5.65 9.79 1.18
N GLN A 11 5.18 8.74 0.52
CA GLN A 11 4.37 8.86 -0.71
C GLN A 11 2.88 8.61 -0.50
N VAL A 12 2.53 7.82 0.52
CA VAL A 12 1.17 7.35 0.81
C VAL A 12 0.94 7.30 2.32
N VAL A 13 -0.33 7.26 2.72
CA VAL A 13 -0.75 7.04 4.11
C VAL A 13 -1.60 5.77 4.13
N GLU A 14 -1.31 4.87 5.06
CA GLU A 14 -2.02 3.63 5.36
C GLU A 14 -1.87 3.35 6.86
N MET A 15 -2.51 2.30 7.39
CA MET A 15 -2.62 2.13 8.86
C MET A 15 -2.12 0.77 9.38
N GLU A 16 -1.76 -0.17 8.51
CA GLU A 16 -1.54 -1.58 8.86
C GLU A 16 -0.08 -2.05 8.66
N CYS A 17 0.66 -1.44 7.72
CA CYS A 17 1.98 -1.87 7.25
C CYS A 17 2.97 -2.04 8.38
N SER A 18 3.08 -1.04 9.25
CA SER A 18 4.11 -1.03 10.30
C SER A 18 3.93 -2.21 11.26
N ALA A 19 2.69 -2.53 11.60
CA ALA A 19 2.39 -3.66 12.49
C ALA A 19 2.61 -5.00 11.79
N LEU A 20 2.15 -5.14 10.54
CA LEU A 20 2.30 -6.37 9.77
C LEU A 20 3.77 -6.66 9.43
N ALA A 21 4.54 -5.67 9.00
CA ALA A 21 5.97 -5.79 8.74
C ALA A 21 6.76 -6.19 10.00
N ALA A 22 6.43 -5.59 11.15
CA ALA A 22 7.05 -5.95 12.42
C ALA A 22 6.72 -7.40 12.82
N CYS A 23 5.46 -7.81 12.69
CA CYS A 23 5.02 -9.19 12.94
C CYS A 23 5.69 -10.19 11.99
N ALA A 24 5.80 -9.88 10.70
CA ALA A 24 6.45 -10.74 9.71
C ALA A 24 7.93 -10.94 10.02
N LYS A 25 8.63 -9.84 10.35
CA LYS A 25 10.04 -9.88 10.79
C LYS A 25 10.22 -10.72 12.05
N PHE A 26 9.34 -10.54 13.06
CA PHE A 26 9.39 -11.32 14.30
C PHE A 26 9.16 -12.82 14.05
N ARG A 27 8.20 -13.16 13.19
CA ARG A 27 7.83 -14.55 12.86
C ARG A 27 8.73 -15.18 11.79
N LYS A 28 9.66 -14.43 11.21
CA LYS A 28 10.56 -14.86 10.13
C LYS A 28 9.81 -15.40 8.91
N VAL A 29 8.75 -14.71 8.51
CA VAL A 29 7.96 -15.04 7.32
C VAL A 29 8.19 -13.99 6.23
N THR A 30 8.22 -14.42 4.98
CA THR A 30 8.22 -13.51 3.83
C THR A 30 6.88 -12.78 3.79
N TRP A 31 6.93 -11.46 3.64
CA TRP A 31 5.75 -10.61 3.63
C TRP A 31 5.98 -9.41 2.72
N ALA A 32 4.94 -9.04 2.00
CA ALA A 32 4.87 -7.84 1.19
C ALA A 32 3.46 -7.25 1.27
N MET A 33 3.33 -5.99 0.90
CA MET A 33 2.04 -5.30 0.81
C MET A 33 2.01 -4.46 -0.46
N LEU A 34 0.95 -4.65 -1.24
CA LEU A 34 0.65 -3.84 -2.41
C LEU A 34 -0.39 -2.79 -2.01
N LEU A 35 -0.06 -1.52 -2.21
CA LEU A 35 -0.95 -0.39 -1.96
C LEU A 35 -1.46 0.17 -3.28
N PHE A 36 -2.74 0.50 -3.32
CA PHE A 36 -3.35 1.27 -4.40
C PHE A 36 -4.07 2.48 -3.81
N SER A 37 -4.13 3.57 -4.57
CA SER A 37 -4.73 4.81 -4.08
C SER A 37 -6.25 4.75 -4.12
N ALA A 38 -6.87 4.50 -2.96
CA ALA A 38 -8.32 4.59 -2.80
C ALA A 38 -8.84 6.02 -2.89
N ASP A 39 -8.02 7.02 -2.51
CA ASP A 39 -8.29 8.44 -2.67
C ASP A 39 -6.98 9.19 -2.98
N THR A 40 -6.99 10.53 -2.95
CA THR A 40 -5.75 11.30 -2.95
C THR A 40 -5.84 12.57 -2.11
N LEU A 41 -4.82 12.76 -1.28
CA LEU A 41 -4.54 13.99 -0.52
C LEU A 41 -3.36 14.77 -1.11
N ALA A 42 -3.01 14.52 -2.39
CA ALA A 42 -1.91 15.21 -3.05
C ALA A 42 -2.12 16.74 -3.11
N ASP A 43 -3.39 17.17 -3.21
CA ASP A 43 -3.83 18.55 -3.07
C ASP A 43 -4.92 18.64 -1.97
N PRO A 44 -4.63 19.30 -0.83
CA PRO A 44 -5.57 19.41 0.28
C PRO A 44 -6.81 20.26 -0.04
N HIS A 45 -6.77 21.06 -1.12
CA HIS A 45 -7.91 21.86 -1.58
C HIS A 45 -8.71 21.17 -2.69
N LYS A 46 -8.21 20.04 -3.21
CA LYS A 46 -8.83 19.29 -4.31
C LYS A 46 -8.80 17.80 -4.03
N TYR A 47 -9.50 17.41 -2.97
CA TYR A 47 -9.74 16.01 -2.64
C TYR A 47 -10.38 15.27 -3.82
N GLN A 48 -9.88 14.06 -4.11
CA GLN A 48 -10.49 13.16 -5.08
C GLN A 48 -10.64 11.79 -4.43
N GLU A 49 -11.89 11.35 -4.28
CA GLU A 49 -12.20 10.10 -3.62
C GLU A 49 -11.93 8.86 -4.47
N ARG A 50 -11.60 8.99 -5.76
CA ARG A 50 -11.23 7.90 -6.70
C ARG A 50 -12.09 6.62 -6.56
N GLU A 51 -13.40 6.77 -6.40
CA GLU A 51 -14.34 5.64 -6.18
C GLU A 51 -13.94 4.74 -5.00
N TRP A 52 -13.20 5.28 -4.03
CA TRP A 52 -12.59 4.57 -2.91
C TRP A 52 -11.75 3.37 -3.35
N GLY A 53 -11.15 3.47 -4.55
CA GLY A 53 -10.32 2.43 -5.14
C GLY A 53 -11.07 1.17 -5.57
N LYS A 54 -12.41 1.16 -5.58
CA LYS A 54 -13.22 -0.03 -5.94
C LYS A 54 -12.83 -0.64 -7.29
N THR A 55 -12.51 0.21 -8.26
CA THR A 55 -12.08 -0.20 -9.61
C THR A 55 -10.69 -0.82 -9.64
N SER A 56 -9.87 -0.60 -8.62
CA SER A 56 -8.50 -1.11 -8.52
C SER A 56 -8.41 -2.45 -7.79
N ILE A 57 -9.45 -2.85 -7.04
CA ILE A 57 -9.42 -4.04 -6.17
C ILE A 57 -9.10 -5.32 -6.95
N SER A 58 -9.76 -5.55 -8.09
CA SER A 58 -9.52 -6.79 -8.89
C SER A 58 -8.07 -6.87 -9.37
N ILE A 59 -7.57 -5.79 -9.96
CA ILE A 59 -6.20 -5.71 -10.49
C ILE A 59 -5.18 -5.82 -9.35
N ALA A 60 -5.41 -5.16 -8.23
CA ALA A 60 -4.53 -5.24 -7.06
C ALA A 60 -4.47 -6.66 -6.49
N LEU A 61 -5.60 -7.38 -6.46
CA LEU A 61 -5.66 -8.77 -6.02
C LEU A 61 -4.92 -9.70 -7.00
N GLU A 62 -5.15 -9.55 -8.30
CA GLU A 62 -4.44 -10.31 -9.34
C GLU A 62 -2.92 -10.12 -9.22
N LEU A 63 -2.45 -8.88 -9.13
CA LEU A 63 -1.03 -8.57 -8.94
C LEU A 63 -0.46 -9.16 -7.65
N ALA A 64 -1.24 -9.15 -6.56
CA ALA A 64 -0.82 -9.73 -5.29
C ALA A 64 -0.70 -11.26 -5.38
N LEU A 65 -1.62 -11.93 -6.09
CA LEU A 65 -1.57 -13.38 -6.31
C LEU A 65 -0.38 -13.76 -7.21
N ASP A 66 -0.16 -13.04 -8.30
CA ASP A 66 0.99 -13.24 -9.19
C ASP A 66 2.31 -13.05 -8.45
N ALA A 67 2.40 -12.03 -7.59
CA ALA A 67 3.57 -11.77 -6.76
C ALA A 67 3.83 -12.87 -5.72
N VAL A 68 2.80 -13.56 -5.24
CA VAL A 68 3.00 -14.71 -4.34
C VAL A 68 3.54 -15.91 -5.11
N LEU A 69 3.03 -16.17 -6.32
CA LEU A 69 3.51 -17.28 -7.16
C LEU A 69 4.99 -17.12 -7.53
N SER A 70 5.43 -15.90 -7.86
CA SER A 70 6.82 -15.64 -8.25
C SER A 70 7.84 -15.85 -7.13
N VAL A 71 7.42 -15.86 -5.86
CA VAL A 71 8.29 -16.05 -4.69
C VAL A 71 8.36 -17.53 -4.26
N VAL A 72 7.42 -18.37 -4.72
CA VAL A 72 7.39 -19.82 -4.42
C VAL A 72 8.24 -20.63 -5.41
N GLU A 73 8.58 -20.05 -6.55
CA GLU A 73 9.39 -20.70 -7.60
C GLU A 73 10.92 -20.59 -7.38
N GLU A 74 11.38 -19.95 -6.29
CA GLU A 74 12.77 -19.96 -5.80
C GLU A 74 13.00 -21.00 -4.69
#